data_AF-A0A177EEQ7-F1
#
_entry.id   AF-A0A177EEQ7-F1
#
_cell.length_a   1.000
_cell.length_b   1.000
_cell.length_c   1.000
_cell.angle_alpha   90.00
_cell.angle_beta   90.00
_cell.angle_gamma   90.00
#
_symmetry.space_group_name_H-M   'P 1'
#
loop_
_entity.id
_entity.type
_entity.pdbx_description
1 polymer ?
#
loop_
_entity_poly.entity_id
_entity_poly.type
_entity_poly.pdbx_seq_one_letter_code
_entity_poly.pdbx_strand_id
1 'polypeptide(L)'
;MLLNSRLLRKTRIVVAAAFLGAIGIGAAMHCTHSSPLATPLHIQVINPLDLAWPCAIQTIDFFMVSGYRLNTHVDKGRSYIVSTQQQNIEIHLDLYTPETIPALISQGIWFKHITIDAQYKHRILPYPLNSATAEKVLRALGMLTAENLVISGLCAPETVPYPAPYIITGLVGPSNPSSGSAFTDNGETPFPILKAWTKNLILDSVSNASAAWFLLRLSVESCKLVLCIRNAPELTHLQFLDTFNPQTILRIYVLGAESLADINCTLLRDKRLLNGFKVWGIKNQPHAFSPAQLPALSEHWVWLNMPVKHWSPTATRLSQNNFAVKTLVITIDFSLFSGLFLDSNRIKQLCRLKTTTPSLNVREYSQKLNLKSLKNLLEWISTCYEHPNHVLNNTFANIVHTAFRTGQYVWIEPGHPKHTHISNTPITEGYTLHLYSSKSILWLIPEAYKYWASGHLNSEMLDLCKESICSTGGSKPAPFLPMPGTGPNPACFVCQVSVDDLCKLNIKNRFSYVGIVCADGHIGCHACLEKLAKEKKEASEPLCCLQCMTEIVDTKINAVIKRNRRGSVHFNIYKLSTLT
;
A
#
# COMPACT_ATOMS: atom_id res chain seq x y z
N MET A 1 -10.02 -56.42 5.85
CA MET A 1 -9.25 -57.67 5.78
C MET A 1 -9.11 -58.02 4.31
N LEU A 2 -7.93 -57.73 3.75
CA LEU A 2 -6.96 -58.73 3.26
C LEU A 2 -7.42 -59.38 1.94
N LEU A 3 -6.68 -59.42 0.85
CA LEU A 3 -5.38 -58.88 0.44
C LEU A 3 -5.21 -59.31 -1.04
N ASN A 4 -4.61 -58.46 -1.89
CA ASN A 4 -3.64 -58.80 -2.96
C ASN A 4 -3.96 -59.86 -4.05
N SER A 5 -3.50 -59.78 -5.30
CA SER A 5 -2.62 -58.85 -6.02
C SER A 5 -2.42 -59.37 -7.47
N ARG A 6 -1.92 -58.47 -8.32
CA ARG A 6 -1.08 -58.63 -9.55
C ARG A 6 -1.79 -58.27 -10.88
N LEU A 7 -1.55 -57.08 -11.45
CA LEU A 7 -0.36 -56.56 -12.17
C LEU A 7 -0.07 -57.26 -13.52
N LEU A 8 -0.19 -56.53 -14.64
CA LEU A 8 0.95 -55.94 -15.37
C LEU A 8 0.55 -55.13 -16.63
N ARG A 9 1.14 -53.92 -16.71
CA ARG A 9 1.68 -53.18 -17.86
C ARG A 9 0.76 -52.62 -18.96
N LYS A 10 0.68 -51.28 -18.99
CA LYS A 10 1.25 -50.45 -20.06
C LYS A 10 1.43 -49.01 -19.57
N THR A 11 2.69 -48.59 -19.42
CA THR A 11 3.08 -47.22 -19.05
C THR A 11 3.70 -46.56 -20.29
N ARG A 12 3.12 -45.46 -20.77
CA ARG A 12 3.77 -44.53 -21.69
C ARG A 12 4.41 -43.42 -20.88
N ILE A 13 5.71 -43.24 -21.07
CA ILE A 13 6.50 -42.14 -20.51
C ILE A 13 6.31 -40.94 -21.44
N VAL A 14 5.77 -39.84 -20.91
CA VAL A 14 5.86 -38.51 -21.52
C VAL A 14 6.82 -37.70 -20.66
N VAL A 15 7.94 -37.32 -21.26
CA VAL A 15 8.94 -36.42 -20.67
C VAL A 15 8.37 -35.01 -20.73
N ALA A 16 8.01 -34.45 -19.58
CA ALA A 16 7.67 -33.03 -19.45
C ALA A 16 8.92 -32.26 -19.02
N ALA A 17 9.42 -31.41 -19.92
CA ALA A 17 10.49 -30.46 -19.64
C ALA A 17 9.98 -29.39 -18.67
N ALA A 18 10.69 -29.21 -17.56
CA ALA A 18 10.47 -28.14 -16.60
C ALA A 18 10.97 -26.81 -17.19
N PHE A 19 10.05 -25.92 -17.55
CA PHE A 19 10.34 -24.51 -17.78
C PHE A 19 10.02 -23.72 -16.52
N LEU A 20 11.02 -23.00 -16.01
CA LEU A 20 10.88 -21.98 -14.98
C LEU A 20 10.01 -20.83 -15.52
N GLY A 21 8.70 -20.91 -15.24
CA GLY A 21 7.79 -19.80 -15.46
C GLY A 21 8.03 -18.73 -14.40
N ALA A 22 8.63 -17.62 -14.80
CA ALA A 22 8.61 -16.39 -14.02
C ALA A 22 7.15 -15.95 -13.85
N ILE A 23 6.62 -16.11 -12.63
CA ILE A 23 5.31 -15.57 -12.27
C ILE A 23 5.47 -14.05 -12.17
N GLY A 24 5.19 -13.37 -13.28
CA GLY A 24 4.93 -11.94 -13.27
C GLY A 24 3.65 -11.69 -12.49
N ILE A 25 3.77 -11.40 -11.20
CA ILE A 25 2.67 -10.93 -10.37
C ILE A 25 2.35 -9.50 -10.83
N GLY A 26 1.47 -9.40 -11.84
CA GLY A 26 0.83 -8.16 -12.25
C GLY A 26 -0.14 -7.71 -11.16
N ALA A 27 0.38 -7.16 -10.06
CA ALA A 27 -0.43 -6.37 -9.15
C ALA A 27 -0.79 -5.07 -9.89
N ALA A 28 -1.97 -5.03 -10.49
CA ALA A 28 -2.61 -3.79 -10.92
C ALA A 28 -2.92 -2.93 -9.68
N MET A 29 -1.88 -2.34 -9.07
CA MET A 29 -2.04 -1.24 -8.15
C MET A 29 -2.42 -0.02 -8.98
N HIS A 30 -3.73 0.17 -9.12
CA HIS A 30 -4.29 1.44 -9.55
C HIS A 30 -3.77 2.54 -8.61
N CYS A 31 -2.99 3.49 -9.14
CA CYS A 31 -2.71 4.77 -8.51
C CYS A 31 -3.99 5.64 -8.51
N THR A 32 -5.11 5.14 -7.99
CA THR A 32 -6.41 5.82 -7.96
C THR A 32 -6.60 6.57 -6.64
N HIS A 33 -5.75 7.56 -6.41
CA HIS A 33 -6.05 8.65 -5.46
C HIS A 33 -5.89 9.99 -6.17
N SER A 34 -6.74 10.16 -7.19
CA SER A 34 -7.12 11.46 -7.72
C SER A 34 -8.01 12.15 -6.69
N SER A 35 -7.45 13.12 -5.95
CA SER A 35 -8.29 14.15 -5.33
C SER A 35 -9.02 14.90 -6.47
N PRO A 36 -10.31 15.26 -6.33
CA PRO A 36 -11.03 16.02 -7.33
C PRO A 36 -10.58 17.49 -7.23
N LEU A 37 -9.43 17.82 -7.83
CA LEU A 37 -8.91 19.18 -7.95
C LEU A 37 -8.50 19.41 -9.40
N ALA A 38 -9.49 19.43 -10.29
CA ALA A 38 -9.41 20.13 -11.56
C ALA A 38 -10.84 20.29 -12.09
N THR A 39 -11.33 21.53 -12.15
CA THR A 39 -12.36 21.91 -13.11
C THR A 39 -11.91 21.45 -14.50
N PRO A 40 -12.79 20.88 -15.34
CA PRO A 40 -12.43 20.58 -16.72
C PRO A 40 -11.94 21.88 -17.35
N LEU A 41 -10.69 21.90 -17.79
CA LEU A 41 -10.20 22.94 -18.69
C LEU A 41 -11.24 23.06 -19.81
N HIS A 42 -11.84 24.25 -19.92
CA HIS A 42 -12.76 24.59 -20.98
C HIS A 42 -12.14 24.08 -22.29
N ILE A 43 -12.83 23.14 -22.95
CA ILE A 43 -12.45 22.64 -24.26
C ILE A 43 -12.52 23.86 -25.19
N GLN A 44 -11.40 24.56 -25.37
CA GLN A 44 -11.24 25.41 -26.52
C GLN A 44 -11.23 24.45 -27.71
N VAL A 45 -12.31 24.49 -28.49
CA VAL A 45 -12.30 23.98 -29.85
C VAL A 45 -11.19 24.76 -30.54
N ILE A 46 -10.01 24.15 -30.67
CA ILE A 46 -8.97 24.66 -31.54
C ILE A 46 -9.63 24.80 -32.91
N ASN A 47 -9.62 26.00 -33.48
CA ASN A 47 -10.18 26.24 -34.80
C ASN A 47 -9.61 25.16 -35.75
N PRO A 48 -10.46 24.31 -36.38
CA PRO A 48 -10.01 23.17 -37.19
C PRO A 48 -9.29 23.58 -38.49
N LEU A 49 -8.91 24.84 -38.64
CA LEU A 49 -8.51 25.45 -39.90
C LEU A 49 -7.02 25.32 -40.25
N ASP A 50 -6.14 24.90 -39.34
CA ASP A 50 -4.68 24.98 -39.61
C ASP A 50 -3.87 23.68 -39.47
N LEU A 51 -4.49 22.52 -39.27
CA LEU A 51 -3.78 21.25 -39.45
C LEU A 51 -3.76 20.91 -40.95
N ALA A 52 -2.72 21.36 -41.64
CA ALA A 52 -2.50 21.06 -43.06
C ALA A 52 -2.67 19.55 -43.33
N TRP A 53 -3.55 19.22 -44.28
CA TRP A 53 -3.97 17.86 -44.65
C TRP A 53 -2.84 16.81 -44.78
N PRO A 54 -1.62 17.11 -45.27
CA PRO A 54 -0.52 16.14 -45.30
C PRO A 54 -0.05 15.67 -43.91
N CYS A 55 -0.11 16.52 -42.89
CA CYS A 55 0.40 16.20 -41.56
C CYS A 55 -0.50 15.21 -40.81
N ALA A 56 -1.82 15.27 -41.03
CA ALA A 56 -2.77 14.36 -40.42
C ALA A 56 -2.53 12.91 -40.87
N ILE A 57 -2.29 12.69 -42.16
CA ILE A 57 -2.02 11.36 -42.72
C ILE A 57 -0.71 10.80 -42.13
N GLN A 58 0.38 11.57 -42.16
CA GLN A 58 1.67 11.15 -41.58
C GLN A 58 1.57 10.82 -40.09
N THR A 59 0.75 11.56 -39.36
CA THR A 59 0.51 11.30 -37.93
C THR A 59 -0.23 9.98 -37.73
N ILE A 60 -1.27 9.72 -38.53
CA ILE A 60 -2.00 8.45 -38.49
C ILE A 60 -1.06 7.30 -38.82
N ASP A 61 -0.29 7.41 -39.90
CA ASP A 61 0.66 6.38 -40.33
C ASP A 61 1.72 6.11 -39.26
N PHE A 62 2.25 7.16 -38.62
CA PHE A 62 3.19 7.04 -37.50
C PHE A 62 2.63 6.16 -36.38
N PHE A 63 1.44 6.45 -35.85
CA PHE A 63 0.85 5.63 -34.78
C PHE A 63 0.45 4.22 -35.23
N MET A 64 0.07 4.06 -36.51
CA MET A 64 -0.26 2.76 -37.09
C MET A 64 0.94 1.81 -37.15
N VAL A 65 2.19 2.31 -37.25
CA VAL A 65 3.41 1.46 -37.15
C VAL A 65 3.46 0.71 -35.83
N SER A 66 3.05 1.35 -34.72
CA SER A 66 2.91 0.70 -33.41
C SER A 66 1.61 -0.08 -33.22
N GLY A 67 0.77 -0.18 -34.25
CA GLY A 67 -0.51 -0.90 -34.20
C GLY A 67 -1.67 -0.10 -33.61
N TYR A 68 -1.52 1.21 -33.40
CA TYR A 68 -2.55 2.05 -32.79
C TYR A 68 -3.20 2.98 -33.81
N ARG A 69 -4.50 2.78 -34.03
CA ARG A 69 -5.30 3.66 -34.90
C ARG A 69 -5.83 4.83 -34.10
N LEU A 70 -5.40 6.05 -34.41
CA LEU A 70 -6.01 7.25 -33.81
C LEU A 70 -7.48 7.39 -34.21
N ASN A 71 -8.30 7.89 -33.29
CA ASN A 71 -9.68 8.24 -33.60
C ASN A 71 -9.70 9.40 -34.60
N THR A 72 -10.43 9.20 -35.69
CA THR A 72 -10.66 10.22 -36.71
C THR A 72 -12.16 10.43 -36.94
N HIS A 73 -12.52 11.58 -37.48
CA HIS A 73 -13.88 11.85 -37.98
C HIS A 73 -13.78 12.43 -39.39
N VAL A 74 -14.82 12.21 -40.19
CA VAL A 74 -14.88 12.73 -41.56
C VAL A 74 -15.82 13.93 -41.58
N ASP A 75 -15.30 15.09 -42.00
CA ASP A 75 -16.10 16.28 -42.29
C ASP A 75 -15.82 16.72 -43.73
N LYS A 76 -16.88 16.94 -44.53
CA LYS A 76 -16.79 17.32 -45.96
C LYS A 76 -15.83 16.47 -46.79
N GLY A 77 -15.81 15.15 -46.55
CA GLY A 77 -14.95 14.20 -47.27
C GLY A 77 -13.48 14.23 -46.84
N ARG A 78 -13.13 15.00 -45.79
CA ARG A 78 -11.79 15.07 -45.19
C ARG A 78 -11.80 14.40 -43.82
N SER A 79 -10.82 13.55 -43.55
CA SER A 79 -10.56 12.87 -42.29
C SER A 79 -9.70 13.73 -41.37
N TYR A 80 -10.20 14.04 -40.18
CA TYR A 80 -9.54 14.84 -39.17
C TYR A 80 -9.25 13.96 -37.94
N ILE A 81 -8.07 14.14 -37.34
CA ILE A 81 -7.74 13.49 -36.07
C ILE A 81 -8.60 14.14 -34.98
N VAL A 82 -9.30 13.32 -34.19
CA VAL A 82 -10.03 13.82 -33.02
C VAL A 82 -9.00 14.34 -32.03
N SER A 83 -9.19 15.57 -31.54
CA SER A 83 -8.22 16.22 -30.65
C SER A 83 -8.01 15.49 -29.32
N THR A 84 -8.95 14.66 -28.90
CA THR A 84 -8.91 13.92 -27.64
C THR A 84 -8.91 12.42 -27.90
N GLN A 85 -7.85 11.73 -27.47
CA GLN A 85 -7.67 10.29 -27.61
C GLN A 85 -7.87 9.62 -26.24
N GLN A 86 -9.00 8.92 -26.06
CA GLN A 86 -9.37 8.28 -24.80
C GLN A 86 -8.76 6.90 -24.59
N GLN A 87 -8.31 6.26 -25.68
CA GLN A 87 -7.64 4.97 -25.65
C GLN A 87 -6.20 5.10 -25.15
N ASN A 88 -5.64 3.99 -24.65
CA ASN A 88 -4.22 3.91 -24.31
C ASN A 88 -3.43 3.73 -25.60
N ILE A 89 -2.52 4.66 -25.90
CA ILE A 89 -1.66 4.62 -27.07
C ILE A 89 -0.25 4.21 -26.64
N GLU A 90 0.37 3.30 -27.37
CA GLU A 90 1.78 2.94 -27.15
C GLU A 90 2.59 3.22 -28.42
N ILE A 91 3.81 3.74 -28.24
CA ILE A 91 4.81 3.95 -29.28
C ILE A 91 5.95 2.98 -28.98
N HIS A 92 6.13 1.95 -29.81
CA HIS A 92 7.18 0.95 -29.66
C HIS A 92 8.39 1.33 -30.50
N LEU A 93 9.44 1.84 -29.84
CA LEU A 93 10.60 2.43 -30.51
C LEU A 93 11.34 1.42 -31.42
N ASP A 94 11.31 0.13 -31.11
CA ASP A 94 11.94 -0.93 -31.91
C ASP A 94 11.24 -1.24 -33.24
N LEU A 95 10.06 -0.65 -33.48
CA LEU A 95 9.34 -0.75 -34.75
C LEU A 95 9.65 0.41 -35.72
N TYR A 96 10.40 1.41 -35.28
CA TYR A 96 10.73 2.57 -36.08
C TYR A 96 12.19 2.56 -36.53
N THR A 97 12.42 3.04 -37.74
CA THR A 97 13.73 3.54 -38.18
C THR A 97 13.67 5.07 -38.27
N PRO A 98 14.84 5.76 -38.29
CA PRO A 98 14.85 7.20 -38.51
C PRO A 98 14.00 7.61 -39.72
N GLU A 99 14.03 6.89 -40.83
CA GLU A 99 13.30 7.21 -42.07
C GLU A 99 11.78 7.13 -41.90
N THR A 100 11.28 6.22 -41.06
CA THR A 100 9.84 6.02 -40.81
C THR A 100 9.22 7.08 -39.90
N ILE A 101 10.05 7.83 -39.16
CA ILE A 101 9.57 8.84 -38.21
C ILE A 101 9.39 10.17 -38.96
N PRO A 102 8.17 10.74 -38.98
CA PRO A 102 7.94 12.02 -39.63
C PRO A 102 8.72 13.14 -38.93
N ALA A 103 8.98 14.24 -39.66
CA ALA A 103 9.65 15.40 -39.07
C ALA A 103 8.80 16.05 -37.96
N LEU A 104 7.48 16.05 -38.14
CA LEU A 104 6.50 16.62 -37.21
C LEU A 104 5.23 15.76 -37.22
N ILE A 105 4.64 15.57 -36.04
CA ILE A 105 3.27 15.07 -35.94
C ILE A 105 2.28 16.23 -35.74
N SER A 106 1.00 15.95 -35.98
CA SER A 106 -0.08 16.90 -35.74
C SER A 106 -0.10 17.32 -34.27
N GLN A 107 -0.02 18.63 -34.04
CA GLN A 107 0.01 19.21 -32.70
C GLN A 107 -1.40 19.35 -32.12
N GLY A 108 -1.51 19.55 -30.81
CA GLY A 108 -2.79 19.76 -30.13
C GLY A 108 -3.61 18.49 -29.87
N ILE A 109 -3.01 17.31 -30.05
CA ILE A 109 -3.62 16.04 -29.65
C ILE A 109 -3.44 15.85 -28.14
N TRP A 110 -4.54 15.63 -27.44
CA TRP A 110 -4.61 15.30 -26.03
C TRP A 110 -4.80 13.79 -25.85
N PHE A 111 -3.90 13.16 -25.09
CA PHE A 111 -3.97 11.73 -24.79
C PHE A 111 -4.40 11.47 -23.35
N LYS A 112 -5.34 10.55 -23.13
CA LYS A 112 -5.60 10.06 -21.77
C LYS A 112 -4.39 9.29 -21.22
N HIS A 113 -3.77 8.47 -22.08
CA HIS A 113 -2.59 7.71 -21.73
C HIS A 113 -1.74 7.49 -22.98
N ILE A 114 -0.47 7.85 -22.89
CA ILE A 114 0.52 7.57 -23.93
C ILE A 114 1.77 6.95 -23.30
N THR A 115 2.21 5.84 -23.87
CA THR A 115 3.41 5.12 -23.47
C THR A 115 4.44 5.20 -24.58
N ILE A 116 5.67 5.57 -24.26
CA ILE A 116 6.83 5.40 -25.14
C ILE A 116 7.62 4.22 -24.57
N ASP A 117 7.58 3.11 -25.28
CA ASP A 117 8.20 1.84 -24.87
C ASP A 117 9.38 1.54 -25.79
N ALA A 118 10.49 1.07 -25.24
CA ALA A 118 11.61 0.60 -26.04
C ALA A 118 11.25 -0.61 -26.90
N GLN A 119 10.33 -1.47 -26.46
CA GLN A 119 10.09 -2.77 -27.10
C GLN A 119 8.61 -3.09 -27.27
N TYR A 120 8.32 -3.85 -28.34
CA TYR A 120 7.04 -4.54 -28.49
C TYR A 120 6.97 -5.79 -27.60
N LYS A 121 5.84 -5.99 -26.90
CA LYS A 121 5.60 -6.96 -25.79
C LYS A 121 5.90 -8.45 -26.07
N HIS A 122 6.32 -8.82 -27.28
CA HIS A 122 6.58 -10.20 -27.69
C HIS A 122 8.07 -10.57 -27.81
N ARG A 123 8.99 -9.65 -27.51
CA ARG A 123 10.43 -9.94 -27.56
C ARG A 123 10.96 -10.34 -26.17
N ILE A 124 11.71 -11.45 -26.13
CA ILE A 124 12.22 -12.06 -24.89
C ILE A 124 13.53 -11.39 -24.43
N LEU A 125 14.24 -10.72 -25.32
CA LEU A 125 15.58 -10.19 -25.05
C LEU A 125 15.60 -8.66 -24.99
N PRO A 126 16.30 -8.07 -24.01
CA PRO A 126 16.49 -6.63 -23.92
C PRO A 126 17.24 -6.13 -25.17
N TYR A 127 16.57 -5.29 -25.96
CA TYR A 127 17.14 -4.62 -27.11
C TYR A 127 17.76 -3.28 -26.67
N PRO A 128 19.00 -2.97 -27.07
CA PRO A 128 19.63 -1.70 -26.75
C PRO A 128 18.84 -0.55 -27.38
N LEU A 129 18.61 0.54 -26.62
CA LEU A 129 17.89 1.69 -27.14
C LEU A 129 18.66 2.31 -28.30
N ASN A 130 18.04 2.39 -29.47
CA ASN A 130 18.53 3.26 -30.53
C ASN A 130 18.22 4.72 -30.12
N SER A 131 19.18 5.37 -29.48
CA SER A 131 19.03 6.74 -28.97
C SER A 131 18.64 7.73 -30.06
N ALA A 132 19.18 7.59 -31.28
CA ALA A 132 18.83 8.44 -32.42
C ALA A 132 17.36 8.29 -32.82
N THR A 133 16.84 7.07 -32.82
CA THR A 133 15.42 6.79 -33.10
C THR A 133 14.54 7.38 -32.01
N ALA A 134 14.90 7.18 -30.74
CA ALA A 134 14.17 7.76 -29.61
C ALA A 134 14.15 9.29 -29.66
N GLU A 135 15.29 9.95 -29.90
CA GLU A 135 15.36 11.41 -30.05
C GLU A 135 14.53 11.91 -31.21
N LYS A 136 14.54 11.21 -32.36
CA LYS A 136 13.74 11.57 -33.51
C LYS A 136 12.24 11.46 -33.20
N VAL A 137 11.81 10.42 -32.47
CA VAL A 137 10.42 10.30 -31.97
C VAL A 137 10.05 11.45 -31.05
N LEU A 138 10.90 11.77 -30.05
CA LEU A 138 10.65 12.85 -29.10
C LEU A 138 10.56 14.21 -29.81
N ARG A 139 11.41 14.46 -30.80
CA ARG A 139 11.38 15.67 -31.63
C ARG A 139 10.13 15.73 -32.52
N ALA A 140 9.73 14.61 -33.12
CA ALA A 140 8.53 14.53 -33.95
C ALA A 140 7.26 14.83 -33.13
N LEU A 141 7.21 14.33 -31.88
CA LEU A 141 6.15 14.63 -30.92
C LEU A 141 6.11 16.14 -30.60
N GLY A 142 7.26 16.78 -30.37
CA GLY A 142 7.38 18.22 -30.17
C GLY A 142 6.66 18.69 -28.92
N MET A 143 5.37 19.05 -29.03
CA MET A 143 4.50 19.38 -27.91
C MET A 143 3.50 18.25 -27.63
N LEU A 144 3.67 17.57 -26.50
CA LEU A 144 2.80 16.46 -26.08
C LEU A 144 1.89 16.87 -24.93
N THR A 145 0.59 16.62 -25.07
CA THR A 145 -0.38 16.83 -23.99
C THR A 145 -0.99 15.50 -23.58
N ALA A 146 -0.83 15.09 -22.33
CA ALA A 146 -1.36 13.82 -21.84
C ALA A 146 -1.84 13.88 -20.38
N GLU A 147 -2.78 13.03 -19.96
CA GLU A 147 -3.04 12.83 -18.54
C GLU A 147 -1.96 11.94 -17.89
N ASN A 148 -1.51 10.91 -18.62
CA ASN A 148 -0.47 10.00 -18.20
C ASN A 148 0.56 9.84 -19.33
N LEU A 149 1.80 10.19 -19.04
CA LEU A 149 2.96 9.92 -19.89
C LEU A 149 3.78 8.81 -19.25
N VAL A 150 3.88 7.67 -19.93
CA VAL A 150 4.67 6.52 -19.47
C VAL A 150 5.88 6.35 -20.36
N ILE A 151 7.03 6.12 -19.73
CA ILE A 151 8.27 5.78 -20.41
C ILE A 151 8.70 4.43 -19.89
N SER A 152 8.86 3.45 -20.79
CA SER A 152 9.17 2.08 -20.38
C SER A 152 10.33 1.46 -21.15
N GLY A 153 11.09 0.62 -20.46
CA GLY A 153 12.09 -0.28 -21.06
C GLY A 153 13.29 0.42 -21.70
N LEU A 154 13.46 1.72 -21.50
CA LEU A 154 14.60 2.45 -22.06
C LEU A 154 15.90 1.94 -21.43
N CYS A 155 16.83 1.47 -22.25
CA CYS A 155 18.19 1.14 -21.83
C CYS A 155 19.14 2.18 -22.41
N ALA A 156 19.65 3.11 -21.59
CA ALA A 156 20.61 4.10 -22.08
C ALA A 156 21.89 3.41 -22.54
N PRO A 157 22.55 3.92 -23.60
CA PRO A 157 23.90 3.47 -23.93
C PRO A 157 24.81 3.71 -22.72
N GLU A 158 25.55 2.68 -22.30
CA GLU A 158 26.41 2.67 -21.10
C GLU A 158 27.47 3.79 -21.08
N THR A 159 27.68 4.45 -22.21
CA THR A 159 28.76 5.40 -22.46
C THR A 159 28.40 6.86 -22.28
N VAL A 160 27.21 7.23 -21.79
CA VAL A 160 26.95 8.64 -21.45
C VAL A 160 27.57 8.93 -20.08
N PRO A 161 28.74 9.59 -20.00
CA PRO A 161 29.26 10.01 -18.70
C PRO A 161 28.19 10.87 -18.06
N TYR A 162 27.79 10.50 -16.83
CA TYR A 162 26.97 11.37 -16.01
C TYR A 162 27.67 12.74 -16.02
N PRO A 163 26.99 13.83 -16.47
CA PRO A 163 27.56 15.14 -16.27
C PRO A 163 27.83 15.21 -14.77
N ALA A 164 29.12 15.26 -14.39
CA ALA A 164 29.50 15.45 -13.00
C ALA A 164 28.63 16.60 -12.51
N PRO A 165 27.94 16.44 -11.36
CA PRO A 165 26.94 17.40 -10.92
C PRO A 165 27.55 18.78 -11.09
N TYR A 166 27.03 19.54 -12.04
CA TYR A 166 27.48 20.91 -12.25
C TYR A 166 27.13 21.59 -10.94
N ILE A 167 28.11 21.66 -10.05
CA ILE A 167 28.01 22.48 -8.87
C ILE A 167 27.94 23.87 -9.48
N ILE A 168 26.72 24.37 -9.66
CA ILE A 168 26.49 25.78 -9.92
C ILE A 168 26.93 26.45 -8.61
N THR A 169 28.24 26.61 -8.42
CA THR A 169 28.83 27.52 -7.45
C THR A 169 28.60 28.94 -7.95
N GLY A 170 27.33 29.31 -8.09
CA GLY A 170 26.90 30.68 -8.27
C GLY A 170 26.95 31.36 -6.92
N LEU A 171 28.13 31.77 -6.46
CA LEU A 171 28.30 32.87 -5.49
C LEU A 171 29.78 33.27 -5.38
N VAL A 172 30.05 34.47 -5.90
CA VAL A 172 31.12 35.44 -5.57
C VAL A 172 32.51 35.24 -6.19
N GLY A 173 32.81 36.07 -7.21
CA GLY A 173 34.18 36.47 -7.56
C GLY A 173 34.35 36.91 -9.02
N PRO A 174 34.49 38.20 -9.34
CA PRO A 174 34.93 38.65 -10.66
C PRO A 174 36.44 38.45 -10.77
N SER A 175 36.86 37.33 -11.37
CA SER A 175 38.27 37.05 -11.67
C SER A 175 38.44 36.89 -13.18
N ASN A 176 39.38 37.65 -13.73
CA ASN A 176 39.65 37.87 -15.15
C ASN A 176 39.81 36.59 -16.01
N PRO A 177 39.45 36.65 -17.30
CA PRO A 177 39.65 35.56 -18.24
C PRO A 177 41.06 35.65 -18.84
N SER A 178 41.95 34.73 -18.47
CA SER A 178 43.19 34.51 -19.22
C SER A 178 43.58 33.04 -19.23
N SER A 179 43.97 32.60 -20.43
CA SER A 179 44.72 31.40 -20.79
C SER A 179 43.91 30.19 -21.23
N GLY A 180 44.01 29.97 -22.55
CA GLY A 180 43.31 28.97 -23.33
C GLY A 180 43.67 27.54 -22.95
N SER A 181 42.62 26.72 -22.88
CA SER A 181 42.68 25.29 -23.08
C SER A 181 41.76 24.98 -24.25
N ALA A 182 42.34 24.60 -25.37
CA ALA A 182 41.64 24.20 -26.57
C ALA A 182 41.12 22.76 -26.40
N PHE A 183 39.95 22.64 -25.79
CA PHE A 183 39.02 21.53 -26.00
C PHE A 183 37.67 22.13 -26.36
N THR A 184 37.54 22.61 -27.59
CA THR A 184 36.24 22.93 -28.19
C THR A 184 35.60 21.65 -28.71
N ASP A 185 35.24 20.75 -27.79
CA ASP A 185 34.03 19.96 -27.98
C ASP A 185 32.96 20.79 -27.29
N ASN A 186 32.23 21.58 -28.08
CA ASN A 186 31.24 22.53 -27.60
C ASN A 186 30.17 21.73 -26.85
N GLY A 187 30.34 21.61 -25.53
CA GLY A 187 29.43 20.95 -24.61
C GLY A 187 28.12 21.69 -24.49
N GLU A 188 27.39 21.80 -25.61
CA GLU A 188 26.02 22.25 -25.63
C GLU A 188 25.23 21.27 -24.75
N THR A 189 24.81 21.76 -23.60
CA THR A 189 23.88 21.04 -22.74
C THR A 189 22.68 20.62 -23.59
N PRO A 190 22.33 19.33 -23.63
CA PRO A 190 21.28 18.84 -24.52
C PRO A 190 20.00 19.62 -24.26
N PHE A 191 19.53 20.36 -25.26
CA PHE A 191 18.30 21.12 -25.17
C PHE A 191 17.11 20.18 -25.01
N PRO A 192 16.08 20.53 -24.20
CA PRO A 192 14.85 19.76 -24.14
C PRO A 192 14.21 19.66 -25.54
N ILE A 193 14.03 18.45 -26.03
CA ILE A 193 13.48 18.19 -27.38
C ILE A 193 11.99 17.85 -27.35
N LEU A 194 11.46 17.45 -26.18
CA LEU A 194 10.04 17.19 -25.96
C LEU A 194 9.51 18.16 -24.89
N LYS A 195 8.51 18.97 -25.25
CA LYS A 195 7.74 19.76 -24.29
C LYS A 195 6.46 18.99 -23.94
N ALA A 196 6.29 18.61 -22.68
CA ALA A 196 5.12 17.85 -22.25
C ALA A 196 4.27 18.62 -21.25
N TRP A 197 2.96 18.49 -21.39
CA TRP A 197 1.99 18.83 -20.36
C TRP A 197 1.34 17.55 -19.84
N THR A 198 1.68 17.14 -18.61
CA THR A 198 1.16 15.91 -18.00
C THR A 198 0.85 16.04 -16.52
N LYS A 199 -0.18 15.30 -16.07
CA LYS A 199 -0.52 15.15 -14.64
C LYS A 199 0.29 14.03 -13.99
N ASN A 200 0.61 12.99 -14.74
CA ASN A 200 1.34 11.83 -14.24
C ASN A 200 2.50 11.49 -15.19
N LEU A 201 3.71 11.46 -14.66
CA LEU A 201 4.89 10.92 -15.34
C LEU A 201 5.23 9.58 -14.71
N ILE A 202 5.24 8.52 -15.51
CA ILE A 202 5.55 7.16 -15.06
C ILE A 202 6.83 6.69 -15.74
N LEU A 203 7.83 6.32 -14.96
CA LEU A 203 9.07 5.71 -15.42
C LEU A 203 9.04 4.23 -15.03
N ASP A 204 8.90 3.35 -16.01
CA ASP A 204 8.63 1.91 -15.81
C ASP A 204 9.79 1.07 -16.33
N SER A 205 10.40 0.25 -15.49
CA SER A 205 11.57 -0.56 -15.90
C SER A 205 12.71 0.25 -16.51
N VAL A 206 13.06 1.34 -15.83
CA VAL A 206 14.19 2.21 -16.18
C VAL A 206 15.36 2.01 -15.22
N SER A 207 16.57 2.23 -15.74
CA SER A 207 17.81 2.37 -14.97
C SER A 207 18.09 3.84 -14.63
N ASN A 208 19.09 4.11 -13.79
CA ASN A 208 19.53 5.48 -13.50
C ASN A 208 19.91 6.28 -14.77
N ALA A 209 20.65 5.66 -15.69
CA ALA A 209 21.15 6.32 -16.89
C ALA A 209 20.02 6.62 -17.90
N SER A 210 19.09 5.68 -18.09
CA SER A 210 17.95 5.87 -19.00
C SER A 210 16.96 6.91 -18.49
N ALA A 211 16.67 6.89 -17.19
CA ALA A 211 15.84 7.91 -16.56
C ALA A 211 16.49 9.30 -16.71
N ALA A 212 17.78 9.45 -16.38
CA ALA A 212 18.52 10.71 -16.56
C ALA A 212 18.48 11.19 -18.01
N TRP A 213 18.80 10.31 -18.97
CA TRP A 213 18.84 10.61 -20.39
C TRP A 213 17.51 11.15 -20.91
N PHE A 214 16.40 10.52 -20.50
CA PHE A 214 15.06 10.93 -20.91
C PHE A 214 14.64 12.25 -20.24
N LEU A 215 14.84 12.39 -18.93
CA LEU A 215 14.43 13.58 -18.20
C LEU A 215 15.18 14.84 -18.66
N LEU A 216 16.45 14.73 -19.07
CA LEU A 216 17.21 15.83 -19.68
C LEU A 216 16.58 16.34 -20.99
N ARG A 217 15.86 15.49 -21.71
CA ARG A 217 15.23 15.79 -23.00
C ARG A 217 13.76 16.21 -22.86
N LEU A 218 13.23 16.17 -21.64
CA LEU A 218 11.84 16.43 -21.32
C LEU A 218 11.69 17.78 -20.60
N SER A 219 11.00 18.73 -21.22
CA SER A 219 10.56 19.97 -20.57
C SER A 219 9.16 19.81 -19.99
N VAL A 220 9.04 19.94 -18.67
CA VAL A 220 7.76 19.91 -17.91
C VAL A 220 7.64 21.10 -16.96
N GLU A 221 8.31 22.21 -17.25
CA GLU A 221 8.45 23.38 -16.36
C GLU A 221 7.11 24.01 -15.96
N SER A 222 6.06 23.80 -16.74
CA SER A 222 4.69 24.28 -16.47
C SER A 222 3.80 23.25 -15.75
N CYS A 223 4.30 22.06 -15.45
CA CYS A 223 3.48 20.96 -14.92
C CYS A 223 3.51 20.86 -13.39
N LYS A 224 2.33 20.66 -12.81
CA LYS A 224 2.16 20.11 -11.46
C LYS A 224 1.83 18.64 -11.59
N LEU A 225 2.78 17.76 -11.29
CA LEU A 225 2.66 16.35 -11.63
C LEU A 225 2.95 15.39 -10.47
N VAL A 226 2.48 14.15 -10.65
CA VAL A 226 2.85 12.98 -9.87
C VAL A 226 3.92 12.22 -10.64
N LEU A 227 5.05 11.92 -9.98
CA LEU A 227 6.09 11.07 -10.54
C LEU A 227 5.95 9.65 -9.96
N CYS A 228 5.90 8.64 -10.82
CA CYS A 228 5.85 7.25 -10.41
C CYS A 228 6.97 6.46 -11.10
N ILE A 229 7.95 6.00 -10.34
CA ILE A 229 8.99 5.09 -10.80
C ILE A 229 8.58 3.69 -10.37
N ARG A 230 8.45 2.74 -11.30
CA ARG A 230 8.04 1.37 -10.98
C ARG A 230 8.86 0.33 -11.74
N ASN A 231 8.92 -0.89 -11.19
CA ASN A 231 9.60 -2.05 -11.79
C ASN A 231 11.04 -1.77 -12.21
N ALA A 232 11.77 -0.96 -11.44
CA ALA A 232 13.10 -0.43 -11.77
C ALA A 232 14.19 -1.07 -10.89
N PRO A 233 14.46 -2.38 -11.02
CA PRO A 233 15.33 -3.11 -10.09
C PRO A 233 16.78 -2.62 -10.10
N GLU A 234 17.24 -2.04 -11.21
CA GLU A 234 18.58 -1.49 -11.40
C GLU A 234 18.74 -0.06 -10.86
N LEU A 235 17.66 0.56 -10.41
CA LEU A 235 17.71 1.91 -9.87
C LEU A 235 18.41 1.90 -8.51
N THR A 236 19.57 2.55 -8.42
CA THR A 236 20.42 2.60 -7.22
C THR A 236 20.35 3.94 -6.48
N HIS A 237 20.03 5.05 -7.16
CA HIS A 237 19.89 6.36 -6.51
C HIS A 237 18.79 7.23 -7.14
N LEU A 238 18.34 8.29 -6.46
CA LEU A 238 17.36 9.26 -7.00
C LEU A 238 17.99 10.55 -7.57
N GLN A 239 19.32 10.69 -7.56
CA GLN A 239 20.03 11.89 -8.04
C GLN A 239 19.85 12.19 -9.53
N PHE A 240 19.42 11.22 -10.34
CA PHE A 240 19.06 11.49 -11.74
C PHE A 240 17.88 12.46 -11.89
N LEU A 241 17.11 12.66 -10.81
CA LEU A 241 16.04 13.65 -10.75
C LEU A 241 16.56 15.08 -10.55
N ASP A 242 17.85 15.27 -10.31
CA ASP A 242 18.42 16.59 -10.04
C ASP A 242 18.36 17.51 -11.26
N THR A 243 18.29 16.93 -12.46
CA THR A 243 18.10 17.64 -13.74
C THR A 243 16.62 17.82 -14.10
N PHE A 244 15.70 17.23 -13.32
CA PHE A 244 14.27 17.27 -13.60
C PHE A 244 13.65 18.56 -13.07
N ASN A 245 13.07 19.37 -13.96
CA ASN A 245 12.60 20.71 -13.63
C ASN A 245 11.08 20.93 -13.83
N PRO A 246 10.17 20.25 -13.09
CA PRO A 246 8.75 20.52 -13.15
C PRO A 246 8.35 21.78 -12.36
N GLN A 247 7.20 22.39 -12.64
CA GLN A 247 6.68 23.50 -11.81
C GLN A 247 6.58 23.08 -10.34
N THR A 248 6.03 21.88 -10.11
CA THR A 248 5.83 21.32 -8.77
C THR A 248 5.67 19.81 -8.86
N ILE A 249 6.27 19.07 -7.91
CA ILE A 249 5.98 17.64 -7.76
C ILE A 249 5.02 17.46 -6.61
N LEU A 250 3.84 16.93 -6.93
CA LEU A 250 2.81 16.67 -5.94
C LEU A 250 3.20 15.45 -5.09
N ARG A 251 3.57 14.35 -5.75
CA ARG A 251 3.94 13.10 -5.08
C ARG A 251 5.01 12.37 -5.88
N ILE A 252 5.87 11.63 -5.18
CA ILE A 252 6.80 10.67 -5.79
C ILE A 252 6.46 9.28 -5.27
N TYR A 253 6.33 8.32 -6.19
CA TYR A 253 6.21 6.91 -5.90
C TYR A 253 7.44 6.17 -6.45
N VAL A 254 8.12 5.38 -5.63
CA VAL A 254 9.23 4.51 -6.04
C VAL A 254 8.86 3.07 -5.66
N LEU A 255 8.54 2.24 -6.66
CA LEU A 255 7.94 0.91 -6.49
C LEU A 255 8.80 -0.17 -7.15
N GLY A 256 9.25 -1.17 -6.39
CA GLY A 256 10.05 -2.27 -6.93
C GLY A 256 11.45 -1.84 -7.40
N ALA A 257 12.02 -0.81 -6.77
CA ALA A 257 13.40 -0.40 -6.97
C ALA A 257 14.31 -1.18 -6.02
N GLU A 258 14.49 -2.47 -6.30
CA GLU A 258 15.12 -3.42 -5.37
C GLU A 258 16.53 -3.00 -4.92
N SER A 259 17.29 -2.42 -5.85
CA SER A 259 18.68 -2.01 -5.64
C SER A 259 18.85 -0.58 -5.10
N LEU A 260 17.76 0.16 -4.86
CA LEU A 260 17.84 1.56 -4.46
C LEU A 260 18.59 1.68 -3.14
N ALA A 261 19.72 2.38 -3.17
CA ALA A 261 20.64 2.60 -2.05
C ALA A 261 20.67 4.07 -1.59
N ASP A 262 20.23 5.01 -2.43
CA ASP A 262 20.20 6.44 -2.07
C ASP A 262 18.89 7.12 -2.51
N ILE A 263 18.12 7.61 -1.55
CA ILE A 263 16.91 8.39 -1.82
C ILE A 263 17.18 9.90 -1.92
N ASN A 264 18.41 10.35 -1.69
CA ASN A 264 18.74 11.76 -1.70
C ASN A 264 18.71 12.31 -3.15
N CYS A 265 18.05 13.46 -3.35
CA CYS A 265 18.04 14.25 -4.57
C CYS A 265 17.76 15.74 -4.24
N THR A 266 18.06 16.64 -5.17
CA THR A 266 17.84 18.09 -5.00
C THR A 266 16.37 18.43 -4.82
N LEU A 267 15.46 17.73 -5.50
CA LEU A 267 14.01 17.98 -5.38
C LEU A 267 13.50 17.84 -3.95
N LEU A 268 14.02 16.85 -3.21
CA LEU A 268 13.70 16.67 -1.79
C LEU A 268 14.38 17.74 -0.95
N ARG A 269 15.67 18.00 -1.17
CA ARG A 269 16.43 19.00 -0.41
C ARG A 269 15.84 20.42 -0.55
N ASP A 270 15.45 20.77 -1.76
CA ASP A 270 14.98 22.12 -2.15
C ASP A 270 13.46 22.27 -1.96
N LYS A 271 12.80 21.33 -1.25
CA LYS A 271 11.38 21.39 -0.87
C LYS A 271 10.40 21.50 -2.05
N ARG A 272 10.75 20.90 -3.19
CA ARG A 272 9.90 20.90 -4.41
C ARG A 272 8.83 19.80 -4.42
N LEU A 273 8.82 18.95 -3.40
CA LEU A 273 7.85 17.89 -3.18
C LEU A 273 6.81 18.31 -2.13
N LEU A 274 5.54 18.44 -2.51
CA LEU A 274 4.52 19.02 -1.62
C LEU A 274 3.73 18.00 -0.77
N ASN A 275 3.17 16.96 -1.39
CA ASN A 275 2.11 16.17 -0.73
C ASN A 275 2.58 14.83 -0.19
N GLY A 276 3.55 14.16 -0.84
CA GLY A 276 3.99 12.89 -0.28
C GLY A 276 4.99 12.07 -1.08
N PHE A 277 5.50 11.06 -0.39
CA PHE A 277 6.59 10.20 -0.85
C PHE A 277 6.27 8.74 -0.51
N LYS A 278 6.28 7.86 -1.51
CA LYS A 278 6.22 6.40 -1.33
C LYS A 278 7.52 5.78 -1.75
N VAL A 279 8.01 4.89 -0.92
CA VAL A 279 9.05 3.95 -1.28
C VAL A 279 8.57 2.55 -0.93
N TRP A 280 8.66 1.64 -1.88
CA TRP A 280 8.16 0.27 -1.72
C TRP A 280 8.95 -0.73 -2.58
N GLY A 281 9.10 -1.95 -2.07
CA GLY A 281 9.77 -3.03 -2.80
C GLY A 281 11.30 -2.89 -2.91
N ILE A 282 11.96 -2.33 -1.89
CA ILE A 282 13.42 -2.23 -1.83
C ILE A 282 13.98 -3.43 -1.05
N LYS A 283 15.03 -4.07 -1.58
CA LYS A 283 15.76 -5.15 -0.89
C LYS A 283 16.98 -4.62 -0.14
N ASN A 284 17.70 -3.69 -0.77
CA ASN A 284 18.87 -3.04 -0.17
C ASN A 284 18.48 -2.14 1.01
N GLN A 285 19.48 -1.70 1.79
CA GLN A 285 19.27 -0.72 2.84
C GLN A 285 19.65 0.68 2.34
N PRO A 286 18.74 1.47 1.74
CA PRO A 286 19.09 2.83 1.39
C PRO A 286 19.56 3.63 2.58
N HIS A 287 20.54 4.49 2.30
CA HIS A 287 20.97 5.53 3.20
C HIS A 287 19.74 6.34 3.64
N ALA A 288 19.65 6.58 4.95
CA ALA A 288 18.63 7.46 5.49
C ALA A 288 18.78 8.87 4.93
N PHE A 289 17.69 9.65 4.96
CA PHE A 289 17.71 11.06 4.53
C PHE A 289 18.90 11.78 5.14
N SER A 290 19.69 12.43 4.29
CA SER A 290 20.82 13.25 4.76
C SER A 290 20.33 14.36 5.69
N PRO A 291 21.17 14.85 6.62
CA PRO A 291 20.82 15.97 7.49
C PRO A 291 20.26 17.19 6.73
N ALA A 292 20.78 17.44 5.52
CA ALA A 292 20.33 18.53 4.64
C ALA A 292 18.89 18.37 4.14
N GLN A 293 18.35 17.15 4.11
CA GLN A 293 16.98 16.87 3.63
C GLN A 293 15.94 16.81 4.74
N LEU A 294 16.36 16.64 6.00
CA LEU A 294 15.43 16.59 7.14
C LEU A 294 14.52 17.83 7.25
N PRO A 295 14.99 19.07 6.97
CA PRO A 295 14.10 20.24 7.00
C PRO A 295 12.99 20.20 5.94
N ALA A 296 13.19 19.49 4.82
CA ALA A 296 12.15 19.32 3.83
C ALA A 296 11.07 18.32 4.27
N LEU A 297 11.43 17.40 5.17
CA LEU A 297 10.48 16.48 5.79
C LEU A 297 9.64 17.15 6.88
N SER A 298 10.11 18.25 7.48
CA SER A 298 9.36 18.96 8.53
C SER A 298 8.18 19.80 8.02
N GLU A 299 8.01 19.91 6.70
CA GLU A 299 6.85 20.58 6.11
C GLU A 299 5.64 19.64 6.05
N HIS A 300 4.44 20.20 5.86
CA HIS A 300 3.14 19.52 6.01
C HIS A 300 2.90 18.45 4.94
N TRP A 301 3.63 17.34 4.99
CA TRP A 301 3.42 16.21 4.12
C TRP A 301 2.06 15.59 4.43
N VAL A 302 1.23 15.46 3.41
CA VAL A 302 -0.04 14.75 3.52
C VAL A 302 0.24 13.28 3.79
N TRP A 303 1.30 12.72 3.20
CA TRP A 303 1.48 11.28 3.19
C TRP A 303 2.95 10.85 3.01
N LEU A 304 3.43 9.97 3.89
CA LEU A 304 4.77 9.36 3.82
C LEU A 304 4.63 7.84 3.94
N ASN A 305 5.18 7.09 2.99
CA ASN A 305 5.26 5.64 3.08
C ASN A 305 6.67 5.14 2.83
N MET A 306 7.26 4.47 3.82
CA MET A 306 8.64 3.99 3.74
C MET A 306 8.82 2.64 4.45
N PRO A 307 9.75 1.80 3.98
CA PRO A 307 10.18 0.63 4.72
C PRO A 307 10.76 1.00 6.10
N VAL A 308 10.50 0.17 7.11
CA VAL A 308 10.95 0.36 8.50
C VAL A 308 12.46 0.56 8.61
N LYS A 309 13.22 -0.10 7.74
CA LYS A 309 14.69 0.04 7.68
C LYS A 309 15.15 1.45 7.32
N HIS A 310 14.43 2.16 6.45
CA HIS A 310 14.76 3.56 6.11
C HIS A 310 14.15 4.52 7.10
N TRP A 311 12.97 4.17 7.61
CA TRP A 311 12.33 4.97 8.62
C TRP A 311 13.16 5.04 9.90
N SER A 312 13.77 3.93 10.33
CA SER A 312 14.43 3.88 11.64
C SER A 312 15.54 4.91 11.85
N PRO A 313 16.58 4.97 10.99
CA PRO A 313 17.63 5.96 11.17
C PRO A 313 17.12 7.39 10.89
N THR A 314 16.11 7.53 10.02
CA THR A 314 15.48 8.83 9.74
C THR A 314 14.76 9.38 10.97
N ALA A 315 13.93 8.56 11.62
CA ALA A 315 13.18 8.94 12.80
C ALA A 315 14.09 9.29 13.99
N THR A 316 15.21 8.56 14.17
CA THR A 316 16.21 8.93 15.17
C THR A 316 16.75 10.34 14.94
N ARG A 317 17.03 10.72 13.68
CA ARG A 317 17.47 12.09 13.34
C ARG A 317 16.34 13.12 13.48
N LEU A 318 15.11 12.75 13.13
CA LEU A 318 13.94 13.62 13.26
C LEU A 318 13.50 13.82 14.71
N SER A 319 13.87 12.96 15.64
CA SER A 319 13.51 13.10 17.06
C SER A 319 14.01 14.41 17.70
N GLN A 320 14.97 15.08 17.07
CA GLN A 320 15.50 16.39 17.46
C GLN A 320 14.67 17.57 16.89
N ASN A 321 13.76 17.32 15.95
CA ASN A 321 13.01 18.34 15.22
C ASN A 321 11.49 18.08 15.28
N ASN A 322 10.69 19.13 15.15
CA ASN A 322 9.24 18.97 14.97
C ASN A 322 8.96 18.40 13.57
N PHE A 323 8.75 17.09 13.48
CA PHE A 323 8.28 16.44 12.26
C PHE A 323 6.78 16.18 12.35
N ALA A 324 6.04 16.65 11.35
CA ALA A 324 4.59 16.49 11.26
C ALA A 324 4.22 15.93 9.88
N VAL A 325 3.58 14.77 9.87
CA VAL A 325 2.99 14.18 8.66
C VAL A 325 1.55 13.80 8.97
N LYS A 326 0.64 14.09 8.03
CA LYS A 326 -0.77 13.74 8.23
C LYS A 326 -0.91 12.22 8.29
N THR A 327 -0.38 11.51 7.30
CA THR A 327 -0.41 10.05 7.24
C THR A 327 0.98 9.45 7.07
N LEU A 328 1.47 8.76 8.10
CA LEU A 328 2.69 7.96 8.03
C LEU A 328 2.29 6.50 7.75
N VAL A 329 2.98 5.82 6.84
CA VAL A 329 2.83 4.40 6.56
C VAL A 329 4.19 3.75 6.65
N ILE A 330 4.44 2.98 7.70
CA ILE A 330 5.70 2.23 7.80
C ILE A 330 5.45 0.85 7.19
N THR A 331 6.26 0.45 6.21
CA THR A 331 6.22 -0.91 5.64
C THR A 331 7.22 -1.80 6.37
N ILE A 332 6.76 -2.88 6.98
CA ILE A 332 7.64 -3.84 7.67
C ILE A 332 7.80 -5.10 6.80
N ASP A 333 9.04 -5.53 6.60
CA ASP A 333 9.37 -6.87 6.11
C ASP A 333 9.77 -7.76 7.29
N PHE A 334 8.99 -8.81 7.53
CA PHE A 334 9.20 -9.70 8.67
C PHE A 334 10.47 -10.51 8.63
N SER A 335 11.03 -10.79 7.45
CA SER A 335 12.31 -11.50 7.35
C SER A 335 13.45 -10.72 8.02
N LEU A 336 13.24 -9.42 8.23
CA LEU A 336 14.20 -8.47 8.78
C LEU A 336 13.82 -8.00 10.19
N PHE A 337 12.66 -8.44 10.69
CA PHE A 337 12.03 -7.91 11.89
C PHE A 337 12.67 -8.43 13.18
N SER A 338 13.22 -9.65 13.16
CA SER A 338 13.83 -10.29 14.34
C SER A 338 15.00 -9.52 14.94
N GLY A 339 15.78 -8.81 14.12
CA GLY A 339 16.93 -8.01 14.59
C GLY A 339 16.59 -6.58 15.00
N LEU A 340 15.57 -5.96 14.40
CA LEU A 340 15.26 -4.53 14.61
C LEU A 340 14.59 -4.23 15.96
N PHE A 341 13.86 -5.19 16.52
CA PHE A 341 13.04 -4.99 17.73
C PHE A 341 13.65 -5.54 19.02
N LEU A 342 14.91 -6.01 18.98
CA LEU A 342 15.61 -6.43 20.21
C LEU A 342 16.06 -5.25 21.07
N ASP A 343 16.16 -4.04 20.50
CA ASP A 343 16.51 -2.82 21.21
C ASP A 343 15.27 -1.96 21.48
N SER A 344 14.61 -2.23 22.61
CA SER A 344 13.43 -1.50 23.10
C SER A 344 13.63 0.02 23.20
N ASN A 345 14.88 0.50 23.34
CA ASN A 345 15.18 1.93 23.41
C ASN A 345 15.13 2.60 22.03
N ARG A 346 15.68 1.94 21.00
CA ARG A 346 15.53 2.39 19.60
C ARG A 346 14.07 2.48 19.18
N ILE A 347 13.28 1.53 19.66
CA ILE A 347 11.85 1.43 19.36
C ILE A 347 11.07 2.63 19.92
N LYS A 348 11.32 3.04 21.18
CA LYS A 348 10.64 4.21 21.78
C LYS A 348 10.95 5.52 21.06
N GLN A 349 12.15 5.66 20.50
CA GLN A 349 12.54 6.87 19.75
C GLN A 349 11.80 7.02 18.42
N LEU A 350 11.38 5.91 17.80
CA LEU A 350 10.64 5.93 16.53
C LEU A 350 9.27 6.61 16.62
N CYS A 351 8.75 6.80 17.83
CA CYS A 351 7.34 7.02 18.07
C CYS A 351 6.98 8.37 18.70
N ARG A 352 7.97 9.23 18.93
CA ARG A 352 7.73 10.60 19.45
C ARG A 352 7.19 11.57 18.38
N LEU A 353 6.67 11.08 17.27
CA LEU A 353 6.32 11.90 16.12
C LEU A 353 4.86 12.34 16.18
N LYS A 354 4.64 13.65 16.04
CA LYS A 354 3.30 14.25 15.95
C LYS A 354 2.69 13.91 14.59
N THR A 355 2.00 12.78 14.51
CA THR A 355 1.23 12.41 13.30
C THR A 355 -0.25 12.46 13.61
N THR A 356 -1.08 12.95 12.69
CA THR A 356 -2.53 12.99 12.92
C THR A 356 -3.17 11.62 12.65
N THR A 357 -2.67 10.89 11.66
CA THR A 357 -3.20 9.57 11.23
C THR A 357 -2.07 8.60 10.92
N PRO A 358 -1.40 8.06 11.94
CA PRO A 358 -0.39 7.04 11.69
C PRO A 358 -1.06 5.74 11.23
N SER A 359 -0.50 5.15 10.20
CA SER A 359 -0.86 3.85 9.66
C SER A 359 0.40 2.99 9.61
N LEU A 360 0.23 1.70 9.80
CA LEU A 360 1.32 0.75 9.75
C LEU A 360 0.96 -0.34 8.75
N ASN A 361 1.75 -0.49 7.70
CA ASN A 361 1.53 -1.55 6.71
C ASN A 361 2.50 -2.68 6.99
N VAL A 362 2.00 -3.86 7.32
CA VAL A 362 2.84 -4.96 7.74
C VAL A 362 2.77 -6.04 6.67
N ARG A 363 3.88 -6.35 6.01
CA ARG A 363 3.87 -7.33 4.91
C ARG A 363 4.81 -8.49 5.18
N GLU A 364 4.33 -9.67 4.83
CA GLU A 364 5.09 -10.91 4.91
C GLU A 364 5.37 -11.38 3.49
N TYR A 365 6.66 -11.41 3.09
CA TYR A 365 7.04 -11.82 1.73
C TYR A 365 7.49 -13.29 1.63
N SER A 366 7.82 -13.95 2.75
CA SER A 366 8.35 -15.33 2.67
C SER A 366 8.47 -16.09 4.00
N GLN A 367 8.51 -15.41 5.15
CA GLN A 367 8.75 -16.08 6.43
C GLN A 367 7.55 -16.01 7.36
N LYS A 368 7.07 -17.19 7.75
CA LYS A 368 6.02 -17.42 8.76
C LYS A 368 6.16 -16.44 9.91
N LEU A 369 5.19 -15.54 10.05
CA LEU A 369 5.10 -14.67 11.21
C LEU A 369 4.97 -15.54 12.48
N ASN A 370 6.03 -15.59 13.29
CA ASN A 370 5.94 -16.28 14.57
C ASN A 370 5.20 -15.39 15.59
N LEU A 371 4.55 -16.05 16.55
CA LEU A 371 3.76 -15.40 17.60
C LEU A 371 4.53 -14.32 18.38
N LYS A 372 5.83 -14.56 18.63
CA LYS A 372 6.71 -13.63 19.36
C LYS A 372 6.92 -12.33 18.57
N SER A 373 7.15 -12.42 17.25
CA SER A 373 7.30 -11.26 16.38
C SER A 373 6.01 -10.44 16.29
N LEU A 374 4.85 -11.11 16.17
CA LEU A 374 3.57 -10.42 16.20
C LEU A 374 3.34 -9.72 17.55
N LYS A 375 3.61 -10.40 18.67
CA LYS A 375 3.49 -9.81 20.00
C LYS A 375 4.35 -8.56 20.16
N ASN A 376 5.63 -8.64 19.77
CA ASN A 376 6.55 -7.50 19.82
C ASN A 376 6.08 -6.33 18.95
N LEU A 377 5.50 -6.63 17.77
CA LEU A 377 4.94 -5.62 16.89
C LEU A 377 3.74 -4.90 17.53
N LEU A 378 2.85 -5.66 18.16
CA LEU A 378 1.66 -5.12 18.81
C LEU A 378 2.02 -4.29 20.05
N GLU A 379 2.98 -4.75 20.84
CA GLU A 379 3.54 -4.01 21.97
C GLU A 379 4.24 -2.71 21.52
N TRP A 380 4.93 -2.76 20.38
CA TRP A 380 5.47 -1.56 19.75
C TRP A 380 4.35 -0.59 19.37
N ILE A 381 3.34 -1.04 18.63
CA ILE A 381 2.19 -0.24 18.23
C ILE A 381 1.55 0.43 19.46
N SER A 382 1.30 -0.32 20.54
CA SER A 382 0.67 0.24 21.75
C SER A 382 1.54 1.30 22.44
N THR A 383 2.86 1.12 22.44
CA THR A 383 3.80 2.10 23.00
C THR A 383 3.88 3.38 22.14
N CYS A 384 3.64 3.26 20.85
CA CYS A 384 3.89 4.33 19.90
C CYS A 384 2.72 5.28 19.67
N TYR A 385 1.53 4.85 20.02
CA TYR A 385 0.30 5.58 19.75
C TYR A 385 -0.45 5.86 21.05
N GLU A 386 0.20 6.53 22.01
CA GLU A 386 -0.42 6.91 23.29
C GLU A 386 -1.68 7.79 23.14
N HIS A 387 -1.92 8.37 21.96
CA HIS A 387 -3.06 9.25 21.71
C HIS A 387 -4.28 8.51 21.12
N PRO A 388 -5.49 8.75 21.68
CA PRO A 388 -6.68 7.93 21.45
C PRO A 388 -7.34 8.06 20.06
N ASN A 389 -6.90 8.97 19.19
CA ASN A 389 -7.59 9.28 17.92
C ASN A 389 -6.91 8.70 16.67
N HIS A 390 -5.96 7.77 16.84
CA HIS A 390 -5.21 7.21 15.73
C HIS A 390 -5.85 5.94 15.18
N VAL A 391 -6.06 5.92 13.85
CA VAL A 391 -6.58 4.77 13.11
C VAL A 391 -5.40 3.95 12.60
N LEU A 392 -5.15 2.80 13.23
CA LEU A 392 -4.13 1.88 12.80
C LEU A 392 -4.65 1.00 11.65
N ASN A 393 -4.39 1.41 10.41
CA ASN A 393 -4.71 0.56 9.27
C ASN A 393 -3.57 -0.45 9.03
N ASN A 394 -3.70 -1.65 9.62
CA ASN A 394 -2.77 -2.77 9.46
C ASN A 394 -3.17 -3.66 8.28
N THR A 395 -2.67 -3.36 7.09
CA THR A 395 -2.83 -4.27 5.95
C THR A 395 -1.79 -5.38 6.02
N PHE A 396 -2.21 -6.61 6.34
CA PHE A 396 -1.38 -7.81 6.19
C PHE A 396 -1.56 -8.39 4.80
N ALA A 397 -0.64 -8.09 3.90
CA ALA A 397 -0.64 -8.68 2.56
C ALA A 397 0.06 -10.04 2.57
N ASN A 398 -0.57 -11.06 1.99
CA ASN A 398 0.01 -12.36 1.63
C ASN A 398 0.49 -13.27 2.77
N ILE A 399 -0.23 -13.33 3.89
CA ILE A 399 -0.03 -14.41 4.86
C ILE A 399 -0.72 -15.68 4.34
N VAL A 400 -0.11 -16.38 3.39
CA VAL A 400 -0.55 -17.73 2.98
C VAL A 400 -0.05 -18.70 4.04
N HIS A 401 -0.81 -18.86 5.11
CA HIS A 401 -0.47 -19.82 6.16
C HIS A 401 -1.16 -21.16 5.92
N THR A 402 -0.36 -22.16 5.53
CA THR A 402 -0.74 -23.58 5.56
C THR A 402 -0.86 -24.16 6.98
N ALA A 403 -0.43 -23.43 8.01
CA ALA A 403 -0.39 -23.88 9.40
C ALA A 403 -1.56 -23.41 10.26
N PHE A 404 -2.22 -22.29 9.94
CA PHE A 404 -3.42 -21.82 10.63
C PHE A 404 -4.67 -22.34 9.92
N ARG A 405 -4.79 -23.66 9.76
CA ARG A 405 -5.95 -24.27 9.06
C ARG A 405 -7.27 -24.11 9.83
N THR A 406 -7.24 -23.65 11.09
CA THR A 406 -8.43 -23.61 11.96
C THR A 406 -8.49 -22.44 12.94
N GLY A 407 -7.43 -21.62 13.08
CA GLY A 407 -7.35 -20.56 14.08
C GLY A 407 -7.32 -19.16 13.47
N GLN A 408 -8.46 -18.47 13.51
CA GLN A 408 -8.53 -17.02 13.34
C GLN A 408 -8.31 -16.38 14.73
N TYR A 409 -8.04 -15.07 14.82
CA TYR A 409 -8.09 -14.23 16.05
C TYR A 409 -6.76 -13.92 16.80
N VAL A 410 -6.61 -12.66 17.21
CA VAL A 410 -5.48 -12.14 18.00
C VAL A 410 -6.08 -11.37 19.17
N TRP A 411 -5.83 -11.82 20.39
CA TRP A 411 -6.21 -11.08 21.59
C TRP A 411 -5.14 -10.04 21.89
N ILE A 412 -5.54 -8.79 22.03
CA ILE A 412 -4.64 -7.75 22.54
C ILE A 412 -5.28 -7.28 23.82
N GLU A 413 -4.62 -7.57 24.93
CA GLU A 413 -5.04 -7.06 26.22
C GLU A 413 -4.89 -5.53 26.21
N PRO A 414 -5.93 -4.77 26.59
CA PRO A 414 -5.96 -3.32 26.42
C PRO A 414 -5.14 -2.63 27.53
N GLY A 415 -3.83 -2.66 27.40
CA GLY A 415 -2.89 -1.86 28.20
C GLY A 415 -2.69 -0.42 27.69
N HIS A 416 -3.67 0.13 26.96
CA HIS A 416 -3.74 1.46 26.29
C HIS A 416 -3.49 1.48 24.77
N PRO A 417 -4.14 2.39 24.01
CA PRO A 417 -5.29 3.27 24.27
C PRO A 417 -6.49 2.95 23.34
N LYS A 418 -7.49 3.85 23.34
CA LYS A 418 -8.79 3.85 22.65
C LYS A 418 -8.74 3.75 21.10
N HIS A 419 -7.86 2.92 20.54
CA HIS A 419 -7.75 2.74 19.11
C HIS A 419 -9.01 2.10 18.54
N THR A 420 -9.58 2.80 17.56
CA THR A 420 -10.93 2.56 17.08
C THR A 420 -11.00 1.48 16.00
N HIS A 421 -9.86 1.05 15.44
CA HIS A 421 -9.86 0.10 14.33
C HIS A 421 -8.48 -0.52 14.06
N ILE A 422 -8.40 -1.86 14.06
CA ILE A 422 -7.36 -2.60 13.34
C ILE A 422 -8.05 -3.32 12.19
N SER A 423 -7.94 -2.78 10.97
CA SER A 423 -8.48 -3.44 9.77
C SER A 423 -7.42 -4.31 9.12
N ASN A 424 -7.57 -5.64 9.23
CA ASN A 424 -6.89 -6.54 8.32
C ASN A 424 -7.72 -6.65 7.03
N THR A 425 -7.13 -6.33 5.88
CA THR A 425 -7.77 -6.54 4.56
C THR A 425 -7.20 -7.84 4.00
N PRO A 426 -7.95 -8.96 4.01
CA PRO A 426 -7.43 -10.20 3.45
C PRO A 426 -7.28 -10.02 1.94
N ILE A 427 -6.04 -10.04 1.45
CA ILE A 427 -5.74 -9.96 0.02
C ILE A 427 -5.91 -11.35 -0.63
N THR A 428 -5.74 -12.43 0.14
CA THR A 428 -5.90 -13.81 -0.31
C THR A 428 -6.22 -14.69 0.90
N GLU A 429 -7.24 -15.56 0.79
CA GLU A 429 -7.57 -16.66 1.72
C GLU A 429 -8.36 -16.39 3.02
N GLY A 430 -9.16 -15.32 3.12
CA GLY A 430 -10.32 -15.30 4.03
C GLY A 430 -10.06 -15.35 5.54
N TYR A 431 -8.82 -15.22 6.01
CA TYR A 431 -8.52 -15.10 7.44
C TYR A 431 -8.56 -13.63 7.89
N THR A 432 -9.36 -13.34 8.91
CA THR A 432 -9.46 -12.01 9.51
C THR A 432 -8.84 -11.99 10.91
N LEU A 433 -7.94 -11.04 11.13
CA LEU A 433 -7.43 -10.72 12.46
C LEU A 433 -8.41 -9.76 13.12
N HIS A 434 -8.91 -10.15 14.27
CA HIS A 434 -9.90 -9.40 15.03
C HIS A 434 -9.32 -9.02 16.39
N LEU A 435 -9.40 -7.73 16.72
CA LEU A 435 -9.07 -7.24 18.05
C LEU A 435 -10.23 -7.56 19.00
N TYR A 436 -10.00 -8.41 19.99
CA TYR A 436 -10.97 -8.69 21.05
C TYR A 436 -10.58 -7.99 22.35
N SER A 437 -11.49 -7.21 22.93
CA SER A 437 -11.30 -6.54 24.21
C SER A 437 -11.76 -7.43 25.36
N SER A 438 -11.04 -7.43 26.49
CA SER A 438 -11.51 -8.06 27.73
C SER A 438 -12.80 -7.42 28.30
N LYS A 439 -13.15 -6.22 27.81
CA LYS A 439 -14.42 -5.54 28.09
C LYS A 439 -15.51 -5.84 27.06
N SER A 440 -15.22 -6.64 26.03
CA SER A 440 -16.24 -7.09 25.08
C SER A 440 -17.06 -8.24 25.65
N ILE A 441 -18.26 -8.40 25.09
CA ILE A 441 -19.22 -9.41 25.53
C ILE A 441 -18.75 -10.79 25.07
N LEU A 442 -18.64 -11.72 26.02
CA LEU A 442 -18.48 -13.14 25.73
C LEU A 442 -19.86 -13.80 25.68
N TRP A 443 -20.24 -14.28 24.50
CA TRP A 443 -21.53 -14.94 24.31
C TRP A 443 -21.41 -16.45 24.51
N LEU A 444 -22.28 -16.98 25.37
CA LEU A 444 -22.43 -18.40 25.63
C LEU A 444 -23.86 -18.83 25.31
N ILE A 445 -24.03 -20.05 24.84
CA ILE A 445 -25.34 -20.71 24.96
C ILE A 445 -25.62 -20.95 26.47
N PRO A 446 -26.86 -20.76 26.97
CA PRO A 446 -27.21 -20.91 28.38
C PRO A 446 -26.68 -22.21 29.01
N GLU A 447 -26.75 -23.33 28.30
CA GLU A 447 -26.32 -24.65 28.78
C GLU A 447 -24.80 -24.73 29.02
N ALA A 448 -24.02 -23.89 28.32
CA ALA A 448 -22.58 -23.81 28.47
C ALA A 448 -22.15 -22.95 29.67
N TYR A 449 -23.05 -22.11 30.21
CA TYR A 449 -22.71 -21.16 31.27
C TYR A 449 -22.22 -21.85 32.54
N LYS A 450 -22.89 -22.93 33.00
CA LYS A 450 -22.45 -23.68 34.20
C LYS A 450 -21.03 -24.25 34.06
N TYR A 451 -20.64 -24.64 32.84
CA TYR A 451 -19.29 -25.15 32.57
C TYR A 451 -18.27 -24.03 32.54
N TRP A 452 -18.65 -22.85 32.04
CA TRP A 452 -17.85 -21.65 32.15
C TRP A 452 -17.67 -21.23 33.62
N ALA A 453 -18.76 -21.08 34.38
CA ALA A 453 -18.76 -20.62 35.78
C ALA A 453 -17.95 -21.54 36.72
N SER A 454 -18.01 -22.86 36.49
CA SER A 454 -17.21 -23.86 37.24
C SER A 454 -15.75 -23.93 36.80
N GLY A 455 -15.35 -23.18 35.77
CA GLY A 455 -14.01 -23.21 35.20
C GLY A 455 -13.67 -24.46 34.39
N HIS A 456 -14.60 -25.42 34.21
CA HIS A 456 -14.38 -26.59 33.36
C HIS A 456 -14.13 -26.21 31.90
N LEU A 457 -14.78 -25.14 31.44
CA LEU A 457 -14.56 -24.63 30.10
C LEU A 457 -13.18 -23.98 29.94
N ASN A 458 -12.48 -23.65 31.03
CA ASN A 458 -11.22 -22.91 30.98
C ASN A 458 -10.09 -23.73 30.36
N SER A 459 -9.95 -25.01 30.70
CA SER A 459 -8.90 -25.86 30.12
C SER A 459 -9.15 -26.09 28.63
N GLU A 460 -10.38 -26.45 28.26
CA GLU A 460 -10.79 -26.61 26.86
C GLU A 460 -10.58 -25.32 26.06
N MET A 461 -10.94 -24.17 26.63
CA MET A 461 -10.70 -22.87 26.03
C MET A 461 -9.23 -22.54 25.95
N LEU A 462 -8.44 -22.73 27.00
CA LEU A 462 -6.99 -22.47 26.96
C LEU A 462 -6.32 -23.30 25.86
N ASP A 463 -6.74 -24.54 25.66
CA ASP A 463 -6.18 -25.41 24.62
C ASP A 463 -6.61 -24.96 23.20
N LEU A 464 -7.91 -24.67 22.98
CA LEU A 464 -8.40 -24.12 21.71
C LEU A 464 -7.83 -22.72 21.40
N CYS A 465 -7.68 -21.90 22.43
CA CYS A 465 -7.18 -20.55 22.36
C CYS A 465 -5.66 -20.49 22.18
N LYS A 466 -4.87 -21.47 22.66
CA LYS A 466 -3.42 -21.51 22.37
C LYS A 466 -3.15 -21.54 20.86
N GLU A 467 -4.02 -22.17 20.10
CA GLU A 467 -3.90 -22.27 18.64
C GLU A 467 -4.53 -21.09 17.90
N SER A 468 -5.50 -20.39 18.52
CA SER A 468 -6.38 -19.41 17.86
C SER A 468 -6.36 -18.01 18.50
N ILE A 469 -5.65 -17.79 19.60
CA ILE A 469 -5.66 -16.54 20.35
C ILE A 469 -4.25 -16.23 20.85
N CYS A 470 -3.66 -15.17 20.30
CA CYS A 470 -2.40 -14.61 20.79
C CYS A 470 -2.66 -13.70 21.99
N SER A 471 -1.90 -13.76 23.10
CA SER A 471 -1.97 -12.80 24.22
C SER A 471 -0.78 -11.84 24.23
N THR A 472 -1.01 -10.54 24.41
CA THR A 472 0.07 -9.57 24.61
C THR A 472 0.47 -9.41 26.09
N GLY A 473 -0.46 -9.38 27.05
CA GLY A 473 -0.15 -9.01 28.43
C GLY A 473 0.28 -10.13 29.38
N GLY A 474 0.31 -11.40 28.94
CA GLY A 474 0.75 -12.53 29.79
C GLY A 474 -0.15 -12.85 30.98
N SER A 475 -1.13 -11.99 31.27
CA SER A 475 -2.21 -12.24 32.22
C SER A 475 -3.22 -13.23 31.61
N LYS A 476 -4.04 -13.84 32.46
CA LYS A 476 -5.09 -14.75 32.03
C LYS A 476 -6.21 -13.95 31.34
N PRO A 477 -6.72 -14.38 30.17
CA PRO A 477 -7.72 -13.62 29.43
C PRO A 477 -9.07 -13.60 30.17
N ALA A 478 -9.39 -12.52 30.89
CA ALA A 478 -10.77 -12.19 31.25
C ALA A 478 -11.48 -11.60 30.01
N PRO A 479 -12.78 -11.85 29.76
CA PRO A 479 -13.76 -12.56 30.59
C PRO A 479 -13.82 -14.07 30.30
N PHE A 480 -12.81 -14.66 29.63
CA PHE A 480 -12.83 -16.07 29.27
C PHE A 480 -12.75 -16.99 30.49
N LEU A 481 -12.27 -16.48 31.64
CA LEU A 481 -12.23 -17.21 32.89
C LEU A 481 -13.19 -16.58 33.91
N PRO A 482 -14.03 -17.39 34.60
CA PRO A 482 -14.87 -16.90 35.69
C PRO A 482 -14.02 -16.48 36.90
N MET A 483 -14.54 -15.54 37.69
CA MET A 483 -14.00 -15.22 39.01
C MET A 483 -14.32 -16.34 40.01
N PRO A 484 -13.46 -16.58 41.02
CA PRO A 484 -13.80 -17.47 42.13
C PRO A 484 -15.13 -17.07 42.76
N GLY A 485 -16.07 -18.02 42.91
CA GLY A 485 -17.39 -17.76 43.48
C GLY A 485 -18.46 -17.31 42.48
N THR A 486 -18.17 -17.33 41.17
CA THR A 486 -19.20 -17.11 40.14
C THR A 486 -20.32 -18.15 40.28
N GLY A 487 -21.54 -17.69 40.56
CA GLY A 487 -22.70 -18.57 40.74
C GLY A 487 -23.04 -19.32 39.43
N PRO A 488 -23.50 -20.59 39.51
CA PRO A 488 -23.78 -21.40 38.31
C PRO A 488 -25.08 -21.02 37.59
N ASN A 489 -25.97 -20.28 38.26
CA ASN A 489 -27.27 -19.88 37.72
C ASN A 489 -27.60 -18.40 38.07
N PRO A 490 -26.84 -17.43 37.56
CA PRO A 490 -27.17 -16.02 37.75
C PRO A 490 -28.44 -15.64 36.98
N ALA A 491 -29.05 -14.52 37.37
CA ALA A 491 -30.13 -13.89 36.63
C ALA A 491 -29.59 -12.81 35.69
N CYS A 492 -30.27 -12.61 34.56
CA CYS A 492 -30.02 -11.46 33.70
C CYS A 492 -30.24 -10.16 34.48
N PHE A 493 -29.25 -9.26 34.51
CA PHE A 493 -29.35 -8.01 35.27
C PHE A 493 -30.45 -7.05 34.78
N VAL A 494 -31.06 -7.31 33.61
CA VAL A 494 -32.17 -6.51 33.07
C VAL A 494 -33.52 -7.17 33.33
N CYS A 495 -33.74 -8.39 32.84
CA CYS A 495 -35.06 -9.06 32.94
C CYS A 495 -35.22 -9.99 34.14
N GLN A 496 -34.17 -10.18 34.95
CA GLN A 496 -34.13 -11.05 36.12
C GLN A 496 -34.42 -12.55 35.83
N VAL A 497 -34.48 -12.96 34.56
CA VAL A 497 -34.63 -14.38 34.18
C VAL A 497 -33.30 -15.11 34.43
N SER A 498 -33.36 -16.24 35.13
CA SER A 498 -32.20 -17.08 35.45
C SER A 498 -31.66 -17.82 34.23
N VAL A 499 -30.38 -18.21 34.24
CA VAL A 499 -29.78 -19.05 33.17
C VAL A 499 -30.55 -20.37 33.00
N ASP A 500 -30.96 -21.01 34.09
CA ASP A 500 -31.72 -22.26 34.05
C ASP A 500 -33.09 -22.05 33.40
N ASP A 501 -33.73 -20.92 33.65
CA ASP A 501 -35.01 -20.61 33.01
C ASP A 501 -34.84 -20.25 31.53
N LEU A 502 -33.74 -19.58 31.16
CA LEU A 502 -33.36 -19.37 29.75
C LEU A 502 -33.14 -20.69 29.02
N CYS A 503 -32.62 -21.74 29.68
CA CYS A 503 -32.51 -23.08 29.10
C CYS A 503 -33.88 -23.74 28.86
N LYS A 504 -34.86 -23.46 29.73
CA LYS A 504 -36.23 -24.02 29.62
C LYS A 504 -37.09 -23.30 28.60
N LEU A 505 -36.77 -22.04 28.29
CA LEU A 505 -37.40 -21.25 27.22
C LEU A 505 -37.03 -21.86 25.87
N ASN A 506 -37.67 -22.97 25.53
CA ASN A 506 -37.49 -23.73 24.30
C ASN A 506 -38.14 -22.96 23.13
N ILE A 507 -37.55 -21.82 22.77
CA ILE A 507 -37.99 -21.00 21.64
C ILE A 507 -37.52 -21.74 20.39
N LYS A 508 -38.46 -22.51 19.81
CA LYS A 508 -38.26 -23.50 18.74
C LYS A 508 -37.43 -23.09 17.50
N ASN A 509 -36.93 -21.85 17.38
CA ASN A 509 -36.08 -21.43 16.26
C ASN A 509 -35.13 -20.24 16.55
N ARG A 510 -34.89 -19.87 17.82
CA ARG A 510 -33.89 -18.83 18.14
C ARG A 510 -32.95 -19.33 19.22
N PHE A 511 -31.66 -19.36 18.91
CA PHE A 511 -30.63 -19.60 19.91
C PHE A 511 -30.71 -18.48 20.95
N SER A 512 -31.06 -18.83 22.19
CA SER A 512 -30.86 -17.95 23.33
C SER A 512 -29.36 -17.89 23.60
N TYR A 513 -28.80 -16.68 23.71
CA TYR A 513 -27.43 -16.47 24.16
C TYR A 513 -27.44 -15.64 25.45
N VAL A 514 -26.51 -15.94 26.34
CA VAL A 514 -26.17 -15.10 27.50
C VAL A 514 -24.82 -14.44 27.24
N GLY A 515 -24.75 -13.13 27.42
CA GLY A 515 -23.53 -12.36 27.30
C GLY A 515 -22.95 -12.11 28.69
N ILE A 516 -21.71 -12.53 28.91
CA ILE A 516 -20.90 -12.12 30.07
C ILE A 516 -20.26 -10.78 29.73
N VAL A 517 -20.57 -9.76 30.53
CA VAL A 517 -20.30 -8.37 30.14
C VAL A 517 -19.20 -7.68 30.95
N CYS A 518 -18.73 -8.29 32.04
CA CYS A 518 -17.67 -7.73 32.88
C CYS A 518 -16.84 -8.83 33.56
N ALA A 519 -15.75 -8.42 34.22
CA ALA A 519 -14.85 -9.32 34.94
C ALA A 519 -15.53 -10.06 36.11
N ASP A 520 -16.56 -9.46 36.72
CA ASP A 520 -17.32 -10.07 37.83
C ASP A 520 -18.27 -11.18 37.35
N GLY A 521 -18.37 -11.42 36.05
CA GLY A 521 -19.24 -12.46 35.50
C GLY A 521 -20.72 -12.08 35.42
N HIS A 522 -21.07 -10.79 35.55
CA HIS A 522 -22.45 -10.35 35.37
C HIS A 522 -22.96 -10.67 33.96
N ILE A 523 -24.22 -11.11 33.87
CA ILE A 523 -24.81 -11.57 32.62
C ILE A 523 -26.01 -10.74 32.15
N GLY A 524 -26.09 -10.54 30.84
CA GLY A 524 -27.30 -10.07 30.15
C GLY A 524 -27.74 -11.08 29.10
N CYS A 525 -29.05 -11.34 28.96
CA CYS A 525 -29.53 -12.13 27.83
C CYS A 525 -29.43 -11.29 26.53
N HIS A 526 -29.29 -11.97 25.38
CA HIS A 526 -29.09 -11.29 24.08
C HIS A 526 -30.12 -10.19 23.80
N ALA A 527 -31.41 -10.48 23.98
CA ALA A 527 -32.48 -9.52 23.74
C ALA A 527 -32.38 -8.27 24.64
N CYS A 528 -32.01 -8.45 25.92
CA CYS A 528 -31.84 -7.34 26.84
C CYS A 528 -30.61 -6.49 26.52
N LEU A 529 -29.49 -7.13 26.16
CA LEU A 529 -28.26 -6.42 25.79
C LEU A 529 -28.41 -5.65 24.47
N GLU A 530 -29.11 -6.22 23.49
CA GLU A 530 -29.43 -5.55 22.22
C GLU A 530 -30.31 -4.32 22.44
N LYS A 531 -31.36 -4.44 23.26
CA LYS A 531 -32.21 -3.31 23.64
C LYS A 531 -31.40 -2.24 24.37
N LEU A 532 -30.59 -2.62 25.36
CA LEU A 532 -29.77 -1.69 26.14
C LEU A 532 -28.73 -0.98 25.27
N ALA A 533 -28.07 -1.69 24.36
CA ALA A 533 -27.10 -1.11 23.42
C ALA A 533 -27.74 -0.06 22.51
N LYS A 534 -28.95 -0.34 21.99
CA LYS A 534 -29.72 0.59 21.19
C LYS A 534 -30.10 1.85 21.97
N GLU A 535 -30.66 1.70 23.17
CA GLU A 535 -31.06 2.81 24.03
C GLU A 535 -29.86 3.72 24.39
N LYS A 536 -28.72 3.12 24.76
CA LYS A 536 -27.49 3.89 25.07
C LYS A 536 -26.91 4.59 23.86
N LYS A 537 -26.94 3.96 22.69
CA LYS A 537 -26.53 4.58 21.42
C LYS A 537 -27.41 5.78 21.05
N GLU A 538 -28.72 5.66 21.18
CA GLU A 538 -29.68 6.77 20.94
C GLU A 538 -29.45 7.93 21.91
N ALA A 539 -29.11 7.63 23.16
CA ALA A 539 -28.78 8.63 24.18
C ALA A 539 -27.34 9.20 24.08
N SER A 540 -26.51 8.71 23.15
CA SER A 540 -25.06 9.02 23.10
C SER A 540 -24.32 8.72 24.43
N GLU A 541 -24.76 7.70 25.15
CA GLU A 541 -24.17 7.24 26.42
C GLU A 541 -23.35 5.96 26.21
N PRO A 542 -22.31 5.72 27.05
CA PRO A 542 -21.60 4.44 27.04
C PRO A 542 -22.51 3.29 27.49
N LEU A 543 -22.32 2.12 26.87
CA LEU A 543 -22.95 0.88 27.32
C LEU A 543 -22.24 0.40 28.58
N CYS A 544 -22.96 0.22 29.70
CA CYS A 544 -22.38 -0.22 30.97
C CYS A 544 -23.17 -1.40 31.56
N CYS A 545 -22.48 -2.25 32.32
CA CYS A 545 -23.10 -3.25 33.17
C CYS A 545 -23.93 -2.56 34.26
N LEU A 546 -25.23 -2.88 34.37
CA LEU A 546 -26.10 -2.21 35.35
C LEU A 546 -25.85 -2.63 36.81
N GLN A 547 -25.06 -3.69 37.04
CA GLN A 547 -24.72 -4.18 38.39
C GLN A 547 -23.45 -3.54 38.95
N CYS A 548 -22.36 -3.50 38.18
CA CYS A 548 -21.08 -2.93 38.63
C CYS A 548 -20.65 -1.66 37.89
N MET A 549 -21.48 -1.13 36.99
CA MET A 549 -21.21 0.08 36.19
C MET A 549 -19.97 -0.01 35.30
N THR A 550 -19.40 -1.20 35.14
CA THR A 550 -18.25 -1.42 34.23
C THR A 550 -18.69 -1.20 32.78
N GLU A 551 -17.94 -0.38 32.05
CA GLU A 551 -18.15 -0.13 30.62
C GLU A 551 -18.00 -1.42 29.81
N ILE A 552 -18.97 -1.65 28.93
CA ILE A 552 -19.05 -2.76 27.98
C ILE A 552 -18.64 -2.22 26.61
N VAL A 553 -17.55 -2.74 26.06
CA VAL A 553 -17.00 -2.26 24.77
C VAL A 553 -17.53 -3.11 23.62
N ASP A 554 -18.40 -2.53 22.80
CA ASP A 554 -18.82 -3.13 21.53
C ASP A 554 -17.71 -2.95 20.46
N THR A 555 -16.93 -4.01 20.26
CA THR A 555 -15.91 -4.07 19.20
C THR A 555 -16.50 -4.47 17.84
N LYS A 556 -17.83 -4.65 17.74
CA LYS A 556 -18.56 -5.28 16.61
C LYS A 556 -18.15 -6.74 16.37
N ILE A 557 -17.33 -7.29 17.24
CA ILE A 557 -16.65 -8.57 17.13
C ILE A 557 -16.91 -9.28 18.45
N ASN A 558 -17.59 -10.41 18.37
CA ASN A 558 -18.13 -11.08 19.54
C ASN A 558 -17.57 -12.50 19.62
N ALA A 559 -17.00 -12.83 20.78
CA ALA A 559 -16.57 -14.19 21.09
C ALA A 559 -17.82 -15.04 21.39
N VAL A 560 -17.97 -16.17 20.70
CA VAL A 560 -19.11 -17.08 20.85
C VAL A 560 -18.60 -18.48 21.14
N ILE A 561 -19.05 -19.03 22.26
CA ILE A 561 -18.77 -20.42 22.65
C ILE A 561 -20.04 -21.24 22.44
N LYS A 562 -19.93 -22.31 21.65
CA LYS A 562 -21.03 -23.23 21.37
C LYS A 562 -20.56 -24.67 21.49
N ARG A 563 -21.42 -25.58 21.96
CA ARG A 563 -21.20 -27.03 21.77
C ARG A 563 -21.89 -27.48 20.49
N ASN A 564 -21.23 -28.30 19.68
CA ASN A 564 -21.88 -28.92 18.52
C ASN A 564 -22.82 -30.06 18.98
N ARG A 565 -23.54 -30.67 18.03
CA ARG A 565 -24.44 -31.81 18.31
C ARG A 565 -23.74 -33.03 18.94
N ARG A 566 -22.41 -33.11 18.88
CA ARG A 566 -21.58 -34.17 19.48
C ARG A 566 -21.05 -33.79 20.87
N GLY A 567 -21.45 -32.62 21.38
CA GLY A 567 -20.99 -32.10 22.67
C GLY A 567 -19.60 -31.47 22.64
N SER A 568 -18.89 -31.43 21.51
CA SER A 568 -17.58 -30.77 21.42
C SER A 568 -17.73 -29.25 21.49
N VAL A 569 -16.90 -28.57 22.28
CA VAL A 569 -16.85 -27.10 22.34
C VAL A 569 -16.21 -26.54 21.07
N HIS A 570 -16.80 -25.48 20.54
CA HIS A 570 -16.30 -24.67 19.44
C HIS A 570 -16.22 -23.23 19.89
N PHE A 571 -15.02 -22.67 19.83
CA PHE A 571 -14.79 -21.25 19.96
C PHE A 571 -14.83 -20.60 18.58
N ASN A 572 -15.67 -19.57 18.41
CA ASN A 572 -15.71 -18.78 17.19
C ASN A 572 -15.79 -17.32 17.56
N ILE A 573 -15.23 -16.44 16.74
CA ILE A 573 -15.51 -15.01 16.83
C ILE A 573 -16.32 -14.63 15.61
N TYR A 574 -17.50 -14.08 15.86
CA TYR A 574 -18.41 -13.64 14.81
C TYR A 574 -18.56 -12.13 14.85
N LYS A 575 -18.72 -11.55 13.67
CA LYS A 575 -19.41 -10.27 13.55
C LYS A 575 -20.91 -10.54 13.73
N LEU A 576 -21.36 -10.63 14.98
CA LEU A 576 -22.80 -10.65 15.26
C LEU A 576 -23.36 -9.30 14.80
N SER A 577 -24.20 -9.30 13.78
CA SER A 577 -24.74 -8.11 13.13
C SER A 577 -25.78 -7.36 13.98
N THR A 578 -25.78 -7.53 15.31
CA THR A 578 -26.98 -7.36 16.14
C THR A 578 -26.82 -6.45 17.37
N LEU A 579 -25.80 -5.59 17.45
CA LEU A 579 -25.75 -4.54 18.49
C LEU A 579 -25.73 -3.10 17.93
N THR A 580 -25.86 -2.91 16.61
CA THR A 580 -25.81 -1.58 15.98
C THR A 580 -26.99 -1.27 15.08
#